data_AF-A0A254NGC1-F1
#
_entry.id   AF-A0A254NGC1-F1
#
_cell.length_a   1.000
_cell.length_b   1.000
_cell.length_c   1.000
_cell.angle_alpha   90.00
_cell.angle_beta   90.00
_cell.angle_gamma   90.00
#
_symmetry.space_group_name_H-M   'P 1'
#
loop_
_entity.id
_entity.type
_entity.pdbx_description
1 polymer ?
#
loop_
_entity_poly.entity_id
_entity_poly.type
_entity_poly.pdbx_seq_one_letter_code
_entity_poly.pdbx_strand_id
1 'polypeptide(L)'
;MPMTRLASPLVRRFTTLLLTLLLAVVLALASVRVQRQGTEQVAYGNVCGPRADGLCLRPALKGGFPVAYLVDRPGVSVEGQLSLWGDELLPLALLVDIVFYVLLLQLMRLGWRRHRTSRVNRAS
;
A
#
# COMPACT_ATOMS: atom_id res chain seq x y z
N MET A 1 -38.85 -10.10 25.28
CA MET A 1 -38.79 -10.19 23.80
C MET A 1 -37.42 -9.72 23.33
N PRO A 2 -36.46 -10.57 22.97
CA PRO A 2 -35.25 -10.11 22.30
C PRO A 2 -35.46 -10.20 20.79
N MET A 3 -35.62 -9.04 20.14
CA MET A 3 -35.44 -8.89 18.70
C MET A 3 -33.95 -9.06 18.37
N THR A 4 -33.48 -10.30 18.27
CA THR A 4 -32.16 -10.56 17.69
C THR A 4 -32.24 -10.35 16.19
N ARG A 5 -31.67 -9.24 15.74
CA ARG A 5 -31.50 -8.86 14.33
C ARG A 5 -30.98 -10.05 13.54
N LEU A 6 -31.84 -10.66 12.71
CA LEU A 6 -31.39 -11.42 11.56
C LEU A 6 -30.72 -10.44 10.61
N ALA A 7 -29.44 -10.15 10.83
CA ALA A 7 -28.63 -9.55 9.79
C ALA A 7 -28.67 -10.54 8.62
N SER A 8 -29.34 -10.15 7.53
CA SER A 8 -29.47 -11.00 6.35
C SER A 8 -28.09 -11.45 5.90
N PRO A 9 -27.96 -12.65 5.30
CA PRO A 9 -26.67 -13.12 4.80
C PRO A 9 -26.01 -12.12 3.84
N LEU A 10 -26.82 -11.30 3.17
CA LEU A 10 -26.39 -10.17 2.35
C LEU A 10 -25.71 -9.07 3.17
N VAL A 11 -26.34 -8.61 4.26
CA VAL A 11 -25.78 -7.57 5.16
C VAL A 11 -24.45 -8.03 5.73
N ARG A 12 -24.35 -9.30 6.17
CA ARG A 12 -23.12 -9.86 6.72
C ARG A 12 -22.01 -9.96 5.68
N ARG A 13 -22.33 -10.26 4.41
CA ARG A 13 -21.37 -10.23 3.30
C ARG A 13 -20.88 -8.81 3.05
N PHE A 14 -21.80 -7.85 2.94
CA PHE A 14 -21.49 -6.44 2.73
C PHE A 14 -20.61 -5.86 3.83
N THR A 15 -20.93 -6.11 5.10
CA THR A 15 -20.10 -5.62 6.21
C THR A 15 -18.68 -6.19 6.13
N THR A 16 -18.55 -7.48 5.79
CA THR A 16 -17.22 -8.07 5.68
C THR A 16 -16.43 -7.54 4.49
N LEU A 17 -17.07 -7.23 3.37
CA LEU A 17 -16.43 -6.59 2.22
C LEU A 17 -15.97 -5.17 2.56
N LEU A 18 -16.83 -4.40 3.22
CA LEU A 18 -16.52 -3.04 3.65
C LEU A 18 -15.33 -3.01 4.63
N LEU A 19 -15.33 -3.92 5.61
CA LEU A 19 -14.22 -4.07 6.56
C LEU A 19 -12.91 -4.46 5.87
N THR A 20 -12.95 -5.38 4.90
CA THR A 20 -11.76 -5.74 4.12
C THR A 20 -11.25 -4.58 3.28
N LEU A 21 -12.15 -3.78 2.70
CA LEU A 21 -11.79 -2.61 1.92
C LEU A 21 -11.14 -1.54 2.80
N LEU A 22 -11.74 -1.22 3.95
CA LEU A 22 -11.17 -0.27 4.91
C LEU A 22 -9.79 -0.70 5.37
N LEU A 23 -9.61 -1.98 5.72
CA LEU A 23 -8.32 -2.52 6.13
C LEU A 23 -7.30 -2.47 4.99
N ALA A 24 -7.70 -2.78 3.75
CA ALA A 24 -6.83 -2.71 2.57
C ALA A 24 -6.38 -1.26 2.29
N VAL A 25 -7.26 -0.28 2.43
CA VAL A 25 -6.92 1.15 2.27
C VAL A 25 -5.93 1.58 3.35
N VAL A 26 -6.15 1.19 4.61
CA VAL A 26 -5.21 1.49 5.71
C VAL A 26 -3.84 0.84 5.46
N LEU A 27 -3.82 -0.42 5.01
CA LEU A 27 -2.58 -1.12 4.66
C LEU A 27 -1.86 -0.46 3.49
N ALA A 28 -2.59 -0.08 2.44
CA ALA A 28 -2.03 0.64 1.30
C ALA A 28 -1.40 1.95 1.80
N LEU A 29 -2.13 2.79 2.54
CA LEU A 29 -1.60 4.05 3.05
C LEU A 29 -0.42 3.87 4.03
N ALA A 30 -0.46 2.84 4.88
CA ALA A 30 0.65 2.51 5.76
C ALA A 30 1.89 2.05 4.98
N SER A 31 1.71 1.47 3.79
CA SER A 31 2.81 0.98 2.94
C SER A 31 3.70 2.10 2.37
N VAL A 32 3.29 3.38 2.43
CA VAL A 32 4.21 4.52 2.16
C VAL A 32 5.45 4.46 3.05
N ARG A 33 5.32 3.92 4.28
CA ARG A 33 6.46 3.74 5.20
C ARG A 33 7.50 2.76 4.66
N VAL A 34 7.14 1.90 3.71
CA VAL A 34 8.07 1.08 2.96
C VAL A 34 8.72 1.95 1.89
N GLN A 35 9.79 2.65 2.29
CA GLN A 35 10.59 3.46 1.39
C GLN A 35 11.55 2.55 0.61
N ARG A 36 11.56 2.70 -0.70
CA ARG A 36 12.47 1.99 -1.60
C ARG A 36 13.22 3.02 -2.43
N GLN A 37 14.53 2.83 -2.52
CA GLN A 37 15.35 3.59 -3.45
C GLN A 37 15.14 2.99 -4.85
N GLY A 38 14.61 3.79 -5.77
CA GLY A 38 14.48 3.38 -7.17
C GLY A 38 15.83 3.35 -7.88
N THR A 39 15.92 2.64 -8.99
CA THR A 39 17.08 2.69 -9.91
C THR A 39 17.16 3.99 -10.70
N GLU A 40 16.09 4.78 -10.70
CA GLU A 40 16.04 6.07 -11.35
C GLU A 40 16.80 7.10 -10.52
N GLN A 41 17.77 7.74 -11.17
CA GLN A 41 18.56 8.82 -10.60
C GLN A 41 17.91 10.15 -10.95
N VAL A 42 17.60 10.95 -9.93
CA VAL A 42 17.05 12.29 -10.08
C VAL A 42 18.08 13.33 -9.63
N ALA A 43 18.09 14.49 -10.30
CA ALA A 43 19.01 15.57 -9.99
C ALA A 43 18.47 16.41 -8.83
N TYR A 44 19.12 16.34 -7.66
CA TYR A 44 18.78 17.13 -6.47
C TYR A 44 19.51 18.49 -6.43
N GLY A 45 20.47 18.73 -7.33
CA GLY A 45 21.25 19.97 -7.39
C GLY A 45 22.22 20.00 -8.57
N ASN A 46 22.87 21.14 -8.78
CA ASN A 46 23.77 21.41 -9.92
C ASN A 46 25.21 21.78 -9.52
N VAL A 47 25.55 21.65 -8.24
CA VAL A 47 26.86 21.97 -7.66
C VAL A 47 27.44 20.72 -6.99
N CYS A 48 27.74 19.71 -7.79
CA CYS A 48 28.40 18.49 -7.37
C CYS A 48 29.67 18.20 -8.18
N GLY A 49 30.53 17.35 -7.64
CA GLY A 49 31.81 16.99 -8.25
C GLY A 49 32.96 17.97 -7.93
N PRO A 50 34.21 17.60 -8.27
CA PRO A 50 35.40 18.33 -7.85
C PRO A 50 35.54 19.74 -8.46
N ARG A 51 34.76 20.06 -9.50
CA ARG A 51 34.70 21.38 -10.15
C ARG A 51 33.40 22.15 -9.85
N ALA A 52 32.52 21.61 -9.01
CA ALA A 52 31.22 22.19 -8.65
C ALA A 52 30.33 22.53 -9.87
N ASP A 53 30.48 21.79 -10.97
CA ASP A 53 29.78 21.96 -12.24
C ASP A 53 28.90 20.75 -12.61
N GLY A 54 28.90 19.71 -11.78
CA GLY A 54 28.16 18.47 -12.00
C GLY A 54 26.78 18.43 -11.35
N LEU A 55 25.87 17.64 -11.92
CA LEU A 55 24.57 17.36 -11.32
C LEU A 55 24.72 16.43 -10.12
N CYS A 56 24.07 16.79 -9.00
CA CYS A 56 23.94 15.95 -7.83
C CYS A 56 22.87 14.89 -8.07
N LEU A 57 23.25 13.77 -8.67
CA LEU A 57 22.36 12.64 -8.91
C LEU A 57 22.23 11.79 -7.65
N ARG A 58 21.00 11.56 -7.19
CA ARG A 58 20.69 10.58 -6.15
C ARG A 58 19.52 9.70 -6.59
N PRO A 59 19.45 8.45 -6.10
CA PRO A 59 18.30 7.59 -6.38
C PRO A 59 17.02 8.22 -5.83
N ALA A 60 15.96 8.26 -6.64
CA ALA A 60 14.67 8.78 -6.23
C ALA A 60 14.08 7.92 -5.11
N LEU A 61 13.59 8.57 -4.05
CA LEU A 61 12.81 7.88 -3.02
C LEU A 61 11.42 7.56 -3.55
N LYS A 62 11.02 6.29 -3.43
CA LYS A 62 9.71 5.79 -3.84
C LYS A 62 9.01 5.14 -2.65
N GLY A 63 7.75 5.48 -2.42
CA GLY A 63 6.91 4.93 -1.34
C GLY A 63 5.73 4.15 -1.90
N GLY A 64 5.39 3.03 -1.24
CA GLY A 64 4.27 2.18 -1.61
C GLY A 64 4.65 0.71 -1.80
N PHE A 65 3.68 -0.19 -1.63
CA PHE A 65 3.84 -1.62 -1.85
C PHE A 65 2.52 -2.27 -2.28
N PRO A 66 2.51 -3.12 -3.32
CA PRO A 66 3.66 -3.58 -4.12
C PRO A 66 4.22 -2.59 -5.15
N VAL A 67 3.41 -1.64 -5.63
CA VAL A 67 3.80 -0.64 -6.64
C VAL A 67 4.05 0.69 -5.95
N ALA A 68 5.16 1.35 -6.29
CA ALA A 68 5.40 2.70 -5.79
C ALA A 68 4.38 3.67 -6.37
N TYR A 69 3.52 4.23 -5.51
CA TYR A 69 2.51 5.22 -5.90
C TYR A 69 2.84 6.63 -5.41
N LEU A 70 3.86 6.77 -4.56
CA LEU A 70 4.40 8.06 -4.17
C LEU A 70 5.85 8.15 -4.66
N VAL A 71 6.17 9.17 -5.45
CA VAL A 71 7.52 9.40 -5.96
C VAL A 71 7.97 10.78 -5.52
N ASP A 72 9.09 10.83 -4.79
CA ASP A 72 9.72 12.08 -4.37
C ASP A 72 10.14 12.88 -5.61
N ARG A 73 9.69 14.15 -5.70
CA ARG A 73 10.09 15.07 -6.75
C ARG A 73 11.23 15.96 -6.23
N PRO A 74 12.37 16.02 -6.93
CA PRO A 74 13.48 16.88 -6.52
C PRO A 74 13.05 18.36 -6.54
N GLY A 75 13.32 19.07 -5.45
CA GLY A 75 13.13 20.52 -5.33
C GLY A 75 11.89 21.00 -4.57
N VAL A 76 11.03 20.09 -4.06
CA VAL A 76 9.80 20.48 -3.33
C VAL A 76 9.75 19.91 -1.90
N SER A 77 10.22 18.67 -1.68
CA SER A 77 10.26 18.03 -0.35
C SER A 77 11.68 18.01 0.23
N VAL A 78 11.78 18.05 1.57
CA VAL A 78 13.04 17.86 2.30
C VAL A 78 13.63 16.50 1.92
N GLU A 79 14.93 16.45 1.57
CA GLU A 79 15.59 15.21 1.18
C GLU A 79 15.26 14.05 2.14
N GLY A 80 14.69 12.96 1.61
CA GLY A 80 14.42 11.76 2.40
C GLY A 80 13.07 11.71 3.13
N GLN A 81 12.17 12.68 2.93
CA GLN A 81 10.82 12.64 3.47
C GLN A 81 9.77 12.62 2.36
N LEU A 82 9.04 11.50 2.27
CA LEU A 82 7.87 11.40 1.40
C LEU A 82 6.71 12.18 2.02
N SER A 83 6.25 13.22 1.34
CA SER A 83 5.10 14.03 1.75
C SER A 83 3.91 13.76 0.81
N LEU A 84 2.76 13.41 1.40
CA LEU A 84 1.51 13.17 0.63
C LEU A 84 1.01 14.40 -0.14
N TRP A 85 1.55 15.59 0.16
CA TRP A 85 1.09 16.87 -0.37
C TRP A 85 2.09 17.57 -1.30
N GLY A 86 3.38 17.20 -1.26
CA GLY A 86 4.43 17.78 -2.11
C GLY A 86 4.91 16.85 -3.23
N ASP A 87 4.69 15.54 -3.09
CA ASP A 87 5.25 14.53 -3.99
C ASP A 87 4.27 14.06 -5.07
N GLU A 88 4.78 13.43 -6.12
CA GLU A 88 3.96 12.94 -7.21
C GLU A 88 3.17 11.70 -6.78
N LEU A 89 1.87 11.91 -6.55
CA LEU A 89 0.93 10.83 -6.27
C LEU A 89 0.43 10.24 -7.58
N LEU A 90 0.70 8.96 -7.79
CA LEU A 90 0.24 8.17 -8.93
C LEU A 90 -1.05 7.45 -8.52
N PRO A 91 -2.25 8.02 -8.80
CA PRO A 91 -3.51 7.45 -8.33
C PRO A 91 -3.77 6.05 -8.87
N LEU A 92 -3.28 5.75 -10.08
CA LEU A 92 -3.40 4.43 -10.68
C LEU A 92 -2.57 3.38 -9.92
N ALA A 93 -1.36 3.72 -9.49
CA ALA A 93 -0.51 2.84 -8.70
C ALA A 93 -1.10 2.60 -7.29
N LEU A 94 -1.67 3.64 -6.67
CA LEU A 94 -2.39 3.50 -5.40
C LEU A 94 -3.59 2.55 -5.53
N LEU A 95 -4.34 2.65 -6.63
CA LEU A 95 -5.46 1.76 -6.90
C LEU A 95 -5.01 0.29 -7.03
N VAL A 96 -3.90 0.05 -7.74
CA VAL A 96 -3.32 -1.30 -7.88
C VAL A 96 -2.96 -1.88 -6.52
N ASP A 97 -2.34 -1.10 -5.64
CA ASP A 97 -1.98 -1.53 -4.29
C ASP A 97 -3.22 -1.86 -3.45
N ILE A 98 -4.27 -1.02 -3.50
CA ILE A 98 -5.55 -1.28 -2.82
C ILE A 98 -6.16 -2.61 -3.32
N VAL A 99 -6.22 -2.81 -4.64
CA VAL A 99 -6.76 -4.05 -5.24
C VAL A 99 -5.93 -5.26 -4.79
N PHE A 100 -4.60 -5.14 -4.77
CA PHE A 100 -3.72 -6.19 -4.31
C PHE A 100 -4.01 -6.59 -2.86
N TYR A 101 -4.10 -5.63 -1.94
CA TYR A 101 -4.41 -5.93 -0.53
C TYR A 101 -5.82 -6.50 -0.34
N VAL A 102 -6.82 -6.04 -1.09
CA VAL A 102 -8.17 -6.62 -1.07
C VAL A 102 -8.12 -8.10 -1.48
N LEU A 103 -7.45 -8.41 -2.59
CA LEU A 103 -7.32 -9.79 -3.08
C LEU A 103 -6.56 -10.66 -2.07
N LEU A 104 -5.45 -10.17 -1.53
CA LEU A 104 -4.64 -10.88 -0.55
C LEU A 104 -5.45 -11.24 0.70
N LEU A 105 -6.20 -10.28 1.26
CA LEU A 105 -7.04 -10.50 2.44
C LEU A 105 -8.15 -11.51 2.16
N GLN A 106 -8.75 -11.48 0.97
CA GLN A 106 -9.79 -12.45 0.59
C GLN A 106 -9.21 -13.86 0.43
N LEU A 107 -8.03 -13.99 -0.20
CA LEU A 107 -7.34 -15.27 -0.32
C LEU A 107 -6.96 -15.84 1.05
N MET A 108 -6.40 -15.02 1.95
CA MET A 108 -6.10 -15.43 3.31
C MET A 108 -7.35 -15.90 4.06
N ARG A 109 -8.48 -15.18 3.91
CA ARG A 109 -9.76 -15.56 4.52
C ARG A 109 -10.28 -16.90 3.98
N LEU A 110 -10.19 -17.12 2.68
CA LEU A 110 -10.59 -18.38 2.03
C LEU A 110 -9.67 -19.54 2.46
N GLY A 111 -8.36 -19.32 2.50
CA GLY A 111 -7.37 -20.30 2.97
C GLY A 111 -7.58 -20.68 4.44
N TRP A 112 -7.84 -19.68 5.31
CA TRP A 112 -8.12 -19.91 6.72
C TRP A 112 -9.39 -20.74 6.93
N ARG A 113 -10.45 -20.47 6.15
CA ARG A 113 -11.69 -21.26 6.19
C ARG A 113 -11.43 -22.70 5.79
N ARG A 114 -10.69 -22.93 4.70
CA ARG A 114 -10.30 -24.27 4.25
C ARG A 114 -9.46 -25.01 5.29
N HIS A 115 -8.47 -24.35 5.89
CA HIS A 115 -7.63 -24.97 6.92
C HIS A 115 -8.42 -25.38 8.15
N ARG A 116 -9.39 -24.58 8.60
CA ARG A 116 -10.26 -24.95 9.72
C ARG A 116 -11.08 -26.19 9.40
N THR A 117 -11.68 -26.27 8.21
CA THR A 117 -12.46 -27.45 7.81
C THR A 117 -11.58 -28.70 7.69
N SER A 118 -10.37 -28.55 7.13
CA SER A 118 -9.43 -29.68 7.01
C SER A 118 -8.89 -30.17 8.35
N ARG A 119 -8.72 -29.29 9.35
CA ARG A 119 -8.35 -29.71 10.71
C ARG A 119 -9.47 -30.47 11.41
N VAL A 120 -10.72 -30.05 11.24
CA VAL A 120 -11.88 -30.76 11.84
C VAL A 120 -12.02 -32.16 11.25
N ASN A 121 -11.91 -32.32 9.92
CA ASN A 121 -12.02 -33.63 9.27
C ASN A 121 -10.87 -34.61 9.59
N ARG A 122 -9.73 -34.15 10.13
CA ARG A 122 -8.64 -35.03 10.60
C ARG A 122 -8.81 -35.46 12.07
N ALA A 123 -9.72 -34.85 12.80
CA ALA A 123 -9.93 -35.09 14.24
C ALA A 123 -11.21 -35.89 14.54
N SER A 124 -11.93 -36.32 13.51
CA SER A 124 -13.07 -37.27 13.57
C SER A 124 -12.65 -38.58 12.92
#